data_AF-A0A6A6ZZM1-F1
#
_entry.id   AF-A0A6A6ZZM1-F1
#
_cell.length_a   1.000
_cell.length_b   1.000
_cell.length_c   1.000
_cell.angle_alpha   90.00
_cell.angle_beta   90.00
_cell.angle_gamma   90.00
#
_symmetry.space_group_name_H-M   'P 1'
#
loop_
_entity.id
_entity.type
_entity.pdbx_description
1 polymer ?
#
loop_
_entity_poly.entity_id
_entity_poly.type
_entity_poly.pdbx_seq_one_letter_code
_entity_poly.pdbx_strand_id
1 'polypeptide(L)'
;MASTSRLRLEQLRKLVQANIDALPDRPVSPEPAAVLDDDASGGVSLEGLSLENEPPQATASSKQLPVDPPIKTAPVPTDSAASIIPTQAPPNPDRRFVWVEGAVSSWNLGNMEKSTSTLPASGLHRGDLAPAHYPFTPILPLSKYPYKFCNPAQSQDITEAAFDKGQFWRREWDLYYTYDIDSNNPVILVRETQVQDLLDEINKKLNLVLRITDAQREDALVIRFPNHPACLPRYLGRSDSRDAYDSMVNNAPDSQFIALGERRFGPPDSVTLEDFRQIMADISELQKNKNKAKRETKHVDRMGRQLSMINQFKRAERCLGFHPGEGTASSVNPKAIDPSCPAPFAFDQDVVFVAVDLEAYERDHNRITEVGIATLDTRDLIGVAPGPDGECWRGKIKARHFRINENKHLVNRDFCAGHPDGFEFGESTFVGLKEAPQHVAAVFNPPFGVHATNTPVELIHDMLNRIDLTEKRNIIFLGHDTLTDVKYLQQLGYDPLKNNNIIEAMDTAKIYQAWRRELQPTSLGRILLYFDIIGWKLHNAGNDAVYTVQVMLATCVREATIRGSPELNDMRAKDKATREAAARENAVQRAKEDADGWSDNEAAGDGGPPVPLTL
;
A
#
# COMPACT_ATOMS: atom_id res chain seq x y z
N MET A 1 -14.50 -26.85 6.70
CA MET A 1 -15.33 -25.71 7.15
C MET A 1 -16.85 -25.84 6.87
N ALA A 2 -17.38 -26.98 6.39
CA ALA A 2 -18.81 -27.08 6.02
C ALA A 2 -19.79 -27.50 7.15
N SER A 3 -19.29 -27.95 8.31
CA SER A 3 -20.15 -28.50 9.39
C SER A 3 -20.78 -27.41 10.27
N THR A 4 -20.05 -26.33 10.54
CA THR A 4 -20.48 -25.23 11.41
C THR A 4 -21.55 -24.32 10.76
N SER A 5 -21.58 -24.22 9.43
CA SER A 5 -22.64 -23.48 8.73
C SER A 5 -23.99 -24.19 8.83
N ARG A 6 -24.05 -25.51 8.67
CA ARG A 6 -25.28 -26.30 8.80
C ARG A 6 -25.89 -26.20 10.21
N LEU A 7 -25.08 -26.39 11.26
CA LEU A 7 -25.55 -26.25 12.65
C LEU A 7 -26.11 -24.85 12.96
N ARG A 8 -25.49 -23.80 12.42
CA ARG A 8 -25.97 -22.42 12.57
C ARG A 8 -27.29 -22.18 11.83
N LEU A 9 -27.48 -22.81 10.67
CA LEU A 9 -28.72 -22.74 9.88
C LEU A 9 -29.88 -23.50 10.54
N GLU A 10 -29.61 -24.66 11.16
CA GLU A 10 -30.62 -25.37 11.97
C GLU A 10 -31.02 -24.62 13.24
N GLN A 11 -30.07 -23.95 13.92
CA GLN A 11 -30.38 -23.08 15.05
C GLN A 11 -31.24 -21.88 14.65
N LEU A 12 -30.93 -21.23 13.53
CA LEU A 12 -31.77 -20.17 12.94
C LEU A 12 -33.17 -20.69 12.59
N ARG A 13 -33.27 -21.87 11.97
CA ARG A 13 -34.57 -22.47 11.61
C ARG A 13 -35.44 -22.74 12.85
N LYS A 14 -34.85 -23.24 13.94
CA LYS A 14 -35.55 -23.43 15.23
C LYS A 14 -35.97 -22.12 15.89
N LEU A 15 -35.17 -21.06 15.80
CA LEU A 15 -35.49 -19.73 16.33
C LEU A 15 -36.62 -19.03 15.54
N VAL A 16 -36.68 -19.25 14.22
CA VAL A 16 -37.71 -18.65 13.36
C VAL A 16 -39.02 -19.44 13.39
N GLN A 17 -38.99 -20.76 13.60
CA GLN A 17 -40.21 -21.59 13.63
C GLN A 17 -41.23 -21.10 14.67
N ALA A 18 -40.80 -20.74 15.89
CA ALA A 18 -41.69 -20.21 16.92
C ALA A 18 -42.37 -18.88 16.55
N ASN A 19 -41.79 -18.09 15.62
CA ASN A 19 -42.42 -16.88 15.08
C ASN A 19 -43.35 -17.18 13.91
N ILE A 20 -43.11 -18.26 13.15
CA ILE A 20 -44.01 -18.75 12.10
C ILE A 20 -45.27 -19.35 12.73
N ASP A 21 -45.11 -20.16 13.77
CA ASP A 21 -46.19 -20.81 14.52
C ASP A 21 -47.06 -19.80 15.32
N ALA A 22 -46.61 -18.53 15.43
CA ALA A 22 -47.32 -17.44 16.07
C ALA A 22 -48.10 -16.54 15.10
N LEU A 23 -48.08 -16.82 13.80
CA LEU A 23 -48.87 -16.11 12.80
C LEU A 23 -50.33 -16.62 12.81
N PRO A 24 -51.34 -15.73 12.73
CA PRO A 24 -52.75 -16.15 12.70
C PRO A 24 -53.13 -16.75 11.35
N ASP A 25 -53.86 -17.87 11.37
CA ASP A 25 -54.36 -18.55 10.17
C ASP A 25 -55.24 -17.63 9.32
N ARG A 26 -54.84 -17.45 8.05
CA ARG A 26 -55.62 -16.73 7.04
C ARG A 26 -56.42 -17.75 6.21
N PRO A 27 -57.74 -17.57 6.00
CA PRO A 27 -58.51 -18.50 5.18
C PRO A 27 -58.04 -18.49 3.73
N VAL A 28 -57.91 -19.69 3.16
CA VAL A 28 -57.42 -19.94 1.80
C VAL A 28 -58.45 -19.51 0.76
N SER A 29 -58.00 -18.80 -0.28
CA SER A 29 -58.70 -18.63 -1.56
C SER A 29 -57.93 -19.38 -2.67
N PRO A 30 -58.60 -19.88 -3.72
CA PRO A 30 -58.16 -21.09 -4.40
C PRO A 30 -57.11 -20.91 -5.51
N GLU A 31 -56.18 -21.87 -5.53
CA GLU A 31 -55.35 -22.31 -6.66
C GLU A 31 -56.12 -23.35 -7.54
N PRO A 32 -55.57 -23.96 -8.63
CA PRO A 32 -54.21 -23.86 -9.19
C PRO A 32 -54.13 -23.68 -10.74
N ALA A 33 -52.90 -23.57 -11.28
CA ALA A 33 -52.34 -24.55 -12.23
C ALA A 33 -50.80 -24.39 -12.31
N ALA A 34 -50.04 -25.49 -12.33
CA ALA A 34 -48.60 -25.50 -12.03
C ALA A 34 -47.73 -26.12 -13.14
N VAL A 35 -46.45 -25.71 -13.19
CA VAL A 35 -45.27 -26.44 -13.73
C VAL A 35 -44.06 -25.92 -12.93
N LEU A 36 -43.51 -26.66 -11.97
CA LEU A 36 -42.46 -27.69 -12.08
C LEU A 36 -41.10 -27.21 -12.64
N ASP A 37 -40.07 -27.45 -11.83
CA ASP A 37 -38.65 -27.14 -11.99
C ASP A 37 -37.89 -28.48 -11.95
N ASP A 38 -36.91 -28.71 -12.82
CA ASP A 38 -36.06 -29.91 -12.76
C ASP A 38 -34.73 -29.75 -13.54
N ASP A 39 -33.61 -29.95 -12.84
CA ASP A 39 -32.24 -29.98 -13.38
C ASP A 39 -31.86 -31.40 -13.84
N ALA A 40 -31.67 -31.67 -15.15
CA ALA A 40 -30.82 -32.79 -15.60
C ALA A 40 -30.38 -32.77 -17.08
N SER A 41 -29.10 -33.12 -17.26
CA SER A 41 -28.33 -33.54 -18.45
C SER A 41 -29.02 -34.14 -19.69
N GLY A 42 -28.46 -33.82 -20.87
CA GLY A 42 -28.60 -34.55 -22.15
C GLY A 42 -29.05 -33.63 -23.32
N GLY A 43 -28.69 -33.84 -24.59
CA GLY A 43 -27.81 -34.86 -25.19
C GLY A 43 -28.34 -35.42 -26.52
N VAL A 44 -27.67 -35.08 -27.63
CA VAL A 44 -27.77 -35.73 -28.98
C VAL A 44 -28.89 -35.24 -29.93
N SER A 45 -28.69 -35.52 -31.22
CA SER A 45 -29.24 -34.87 -32.43
C SER A 45 -29.96 -35.86 -33.37
N LEU A 46 -30.58 -35.31 -34.44
CA LEU A 46 -30.94 -35.88 -35.76
C LEU A 46 -32.43 -36.13 -36.11
N GLU A 47 -32.80 -35.56 -37.27
CA GLU A 47 -33.71 -36.04 -38.33
C GLU A 47 -35.21 -36.31 -38.00
N GLY A 48 -36.19 -35.98 -38.87
CA GLY A 48 -36.16 -35.34 -40.20
C GLY A 48 -37.55 -35.36 -40.88
N LEU A 49 -37.63 -34.88 -42.13
CA LEU A 49 -38.79 -34.74 -43.05
C LEU A 49 -39.59 -33.41 -42.93
N SER A 50 -39.59 -32.46 -43.89
CA SER A 50 -39.88 -32.51 -45.35
C SER A 50 -41.39 -32.59 -45.66
N LEU A 51 -41.99 -31.84 -46.60
CA LEU A 51 -41.49 -30.93 -47.66
C LEU A 51 -42.65 -29.97 -48.07
N GLU A 52 -42.39 -28.67 -48.32
CA GLU A 52 -42.48 -27.91 -49.60
C GLU A 52 -42.90 -26.44 -49.24
N ASN A 53 -42.77 -25.38 -50.06
CA ASN A 53 -42.25 -25.21 -51.44
C ASN A 53 -41.50 -23.86 -51.62
N GLU A 54 -40.29 -23.93 -52.15
CA GLU A 54 -39.70 -23.23 -53.33
C GLU A 54 -40.20 -21.84 -53.86
N PRO A 55 -39.37 -21.05 -54.62
CA PRO A 55 -37.90 -20.83 -54.53
C PRO A 55 -37.45 -19.38 -55.02
N PRO A 56 -36.22 -19.08 -55.55
CA PRO A 56 -35.26 -18.25 -54.78
C PRO A 56 -34.36 -17.27 -55.61
N GLN A 57 -33.29 -16.74 -55.00
CA GLN A 57 -31.96 -16.38 -55.57
C GLN A 57 -31.05 -15.93 -54.40
N ALA A 58 -29.71 -16.10 -54.33
CA ALA A 58 -28.67 -16.88 -55.02
C ALA A 58 -27.46 -16.97 -54.01
N THR A 59 -26.46 -17.86 -54.03
CA THR A 59 -25.49 -18.25 -55.07
C THR A 59 -24.63 -19.45 -54.57
N ALA A 60 -24.03 -20.24 -55.47
CA ALA A 60 -23.04 -21.32 -55.20
C ALA A 60 -22.40 -21.78 -56.54
N SER A 61 -21.23 -22.44 -56.64
CA SER A 61 -20.03 -22.59 -55.79
C SER A 61 -18.95 -23.42 -56.54
N SER A 62 -17.66 -23.25 -56.20
CA SER A 62 -16.55 -24.25 -56.20
C SER A 62 -16.09 -25.00 -57.47
N LYS A 63 -14.74 -25.10 -57.65
CA LYS A 63 -13.90 -26.34 -57.72
C LYS A 63 -12.46 -25.99 -58.17
N GLN A 64 -11.41 -26.20 -57.36
CA GLN A 64 -10.56 -27.41 -57.10
C GLN A 64 -9.16 -27.35 -57.77
N LEU A 65 -8.15 -27.87 -57.05
CA LEU A 65 -6.69 -28.04 -57.35
C LEU A 65 -6.44 -29.12 -58.45
N PRO A 66 -5.20 -29.47 -58.95
CA PRO A 66 -3.84 -29.40 -58.32
C PRO A 66 -2.55 -29.25 -59.25
N VAL A 67 -1.35 -29.48 -58.66
CA VAL A 67 -0.04 -29.99 -59.20
C VAL A 67 1.10 -29.02 -59.66
N ASP A 68 2.34 -29.32 -59.20
CA ASP A 68 3.70 -28.77 -59.50
C ASP A 68 4.37 -29.31 -60.82
N PRO A 69 5.69 -29.13 -61.11
CA PRO A 69 6.64 -27.98 -61.14
C PRO A 69 7.22 -27.77 -62.60
N PRO A 70 8.31 -26.98 -62.88
CA PRO A 70 9.71 -27.50 -62.80
C PRO A 70 10.85 -26.46 -62.58
N ILE A 71 12.11 -26.95 -62.61
CA ILE A 71 13.41 -26.27 -62.31
C ILE A 71 14.13 -25.75 -63.59
N LYS A 72 14.98 -24.69 -63.44
CA LYS A 72 16.23 -24.28 -64.20
C LYS A 72 16.26 -22.73 -64.38
N THR A 73 17.37 -21.97 -64.41
CA THR A 73 18.85 -22.20 -64.38
C THR A 73 19.58 -20.90 -63.91
N ALA A 74 20.87 -20.98 -63.54
CA ALA A 74 21.73 -19.83 -63.17
C ALA A 74 22.19 -18.96 -64.39
N PRO A 75 22.87 -17.79 -64.23
CA PRO A 75 24.30 -17.75 -63.84
C PRO A 75 24.77 -16.55 -62.97
N VAL A 76 26.07 -16.57 -62.64
CA VAL A 76 26.86 -15.57 -61.85
C VAL A 76 27.66 -14.64 -62.80
N PRO A 77 27.86 -13.35 -62.44
CA PRO A 77 29.22 -12.74 -62.32
C PRO A 77 29.37 -11.92 -61.01
N THR A 78 30.35 -12.19 -60.12
CA THR A 78 31.75 -11.69 -60.06
C THR A 78 31.96 -10.18 -59.80
N ASP A 79 32.70 -9.90 -58.71
CA ASP A 79 33.48 -8.69 -58.35
C ASP A 79 32.75 -7.33 -58.27
N SER A 80 32.90 -6.50 -57.22
CA SER A 80 34.18 -6.01 -56.68
C SER A 80 34.07 -5.49 -55.22
N ALA A 81 35.20 -5.16 -54.60
CA ALA A 81 35.33 -4.96 -53.14
C ALA A 81 35.03 -3.55 -52.58
N ALA A 82 34.80 -3.53 -51.26
CA ALA A 82 35.04 -2.46 -50.26
C ALA A 82 34.13 -1.21 -50.21
N SER A 83 33.40 -1.03 -49.09
CA SER A 83 33.69 0.02 -48.04
C SER A 83 32.58 0.22 -46.98
N ILE A 84 32.78 -0.31 -45.77
CA ILE A 84 32.67 0.35 -44.43
C ILE A 84 31.42 1.25 -44.08
N ILE A 85 30.53 0.72 -43.18
CA ILE A 85 29.78 1.38 -42.05
C ILE A 85 28.67 2.43 -42.39
N PRO A 86 27.61 2.70 -41.55
CA PRO A 86 26.94 1.99 -40.42
C PRO A 86 25.47 1.58 -40.79
N THR A 87 24.65 0.87 -39.99
CA THR A 87 23.91 1.36 -38.78
C THR A 87 23.03 0.22 -38.23
N GLN A 88 22.80 0.15 -36.91
CA GLN A 88 21.94 -0.85 -36.26
C GLN A 88 20.61 -0.28 -35.73
N ALA A 89 19.52 -1.06 -35.87
CA ALA A 89 18.45 -1.27 -34.89
C ALA A 89 17.46 -2.35 -35.42
N PRO A 90 16.71 -3.08 -34.57
CA PRO A 90 17.08 -3.71 -33.29
C PRO A 90 16.81 -5.25 -33.32
N PRO A 91 17.43 -6.07 -32.43
CA PRO A 91 17.12 -7.49 -32.35
C PRO A 91 15.94 -7.82 -31.40
N ASN A 92 15.04 -8.64 -31.92
CA ASN A 92 13.85 -9.25 -31.31
C ASN A 92 14.17 -10.09 -30.04
N PRO A 93 13.39 -10.00 -28.94
CA PRO A 93 13.63 -10.78 -27.72
C PRO A 93 12.97 -12.17 -27.80
N ASP A 94 13.62 -13.13 -28.45
CA ASP A 94 13.24 -14.54 -28.33
C ASP A 94 14.46 -15.47 -28.53
N ARG A 95 15.11 -15.84 -27.41
CA ARG A 95 16.16 -16.88 -27.38
C ARG A 95 15.71 -18.05 -26.53
N ARG A 96 15.03 -19.00 -27.16
CA ARG A 96 14.95 -20.38 -26.63
C ARG A 96 16.35 -20.98 -26.61
N PHE A 97 16.80 -21.44 -25.45
CA PHE A 97 18.03 -22.22 -25.35
C PHE A 97 17.80 -23.60 -25.97
N VAL A 98 18.50 -23.88 -27.06
CA VAL A 98 18.58 -25.22 -27.63
C VAL A 98 19.82 -25.89 -27.06
N TRP A 99 19.64 -26.98 -26.32
CA TRP A 99 20.76 -27.83 -25.91
C TRP A 99 21.34 -28.53 -27.14
N VAL A 100 22.64 -28.35 -27.38
CA VAL A 100 23.38 -29.05 -28.41
C VAL A 100 24.33 -30.03 -27.72
N GLU A 101 24.04 -31.31 -27.86
CA GLU A 101 24.84 -32.39 -27.28
C GLU A 101 26.24 -32.42 -27.93
N GLY A 102 27.30 -32.40 -27.12
CA GLY A 102 28.69 -32.40 -27.58
C GLY A 102 29.38 -31.04 -27.75
N ALA A 103 28.71 -29.92 -27.43
CA ALA A 103 29.37 -28.60 -27.42
C ALA A 103 30.34 -28.47 -26.23
N VAL A 104 31.64 -28.31 -26.50
CA VAL A 104 32.68 -28.14 -25.47
C VAL A 104 32.56 -26.75 -24.84
N SER A 105 32.31 -26.68 -23.53
CA SER A 105 32.20 -25.42 -22.80
C SER A 105 33.58 -24.77 -22.60
N SER A 106 33.68 -23.46 -22.82
CA SER A 106 34.92 -22.69 -22.59
C SER A 106 35.11 -22.27 -21.12
N TRP A 107 34.47 -22.97 -20.18
CA TRP A 107 34.48 -22.66 -18.75
C TRP A 107 35.27 -23.71 -17.97
N ASN A 108 36.57 -23.48 -17.86
CA ASN A 108 37.47 -24.31 -17.06
C ASN A 108 37.25 -24.08 -15.55
N LEU A 109 36.31 -24.81 -14.96
CA LEU A 109 36.18 -24.98 -13.51
C LEU A 109 37.30 -25.92 -13.00
N GLY A 110 38.54 -25.44 -13.03
CA GLY A 110 39.72 -26.28 -12.84
C GLY A 110 41.00 -25.55 -12.39
N ASN A 111 40.89 -24.34 -11.84
CA ASN A 111 41.92 -23.72 -10.98
C ASN A 111 41.36 -22.43 -10.36
N MET A 112 40.67 -22.53 -9.23
CA MET A 112 40.59 -21.41 -8.30
C MET A 112 41.87 -21.42 -7.48
N GLU A 113 42.79 -20.49 -7.79
CA GLU A 113 43.92 -20.21 -6.90
C GLU A 113 43.37 -19.86 -5.51
N LYS A 114 43.90 -20.52 -4.46
CA LYS A 114 43.69 -20.03 -3.10
C LYS A 114 44.35 -18.66 -3.01
N SER A 115 43.55 -17.60 -3.00
CA SER A 115 43.99 -16.24 -2.68
C SER A 115 44.39 -16.16 -1.21
N THR A 116 45.58 -16.66 -0.87
CA THR A 116 46.15 -16.58 0.47
C THR A 116 46.76 -15.21 0.72
N SER A 117 45.91 -14.21 0.94
CA SER A 117 46.32 -12.97 1.61
C SER A 117 46.45 -13.24 3.11
N THR A 118 47.50 -13.96 3.51
CA THR A 118 47.82 -14.16 4.93
C THR A 118 48.09 -12.81 5.57
N LEU A 119 47.31 -12.41 6.57
CA LEU A 119 47.51 -11.14 7.25
C LEU A 119 48.88 -11.15 7.96
N PRO A 120 49.64 -10.03 7.95
CA PRO A 120 50.90 -9.94 8.69
C PRO A 120 50.66 -10.17 10.19
N ALA A 121 51.62 -10.72 10.91
CA ALA A 121 51.49 -10.95 12.35
C ALA A 121 51.23 -9.62 13.09
N SER A 122 50.21 -9.58 13.96
CA SER A 122 49.74 -8.35 14.60
C SER A 122 50.75 -7.71 15.56
N GLY A 123 51.70 -8.50 16.08
CA GLY A 123 52.64 -8.10 17.12
C GLY A 123 52.02 -7.89 18.52
N LEU A 124 50.72 -8.16 18.66
CA LEU A 124 49.94 -7.99 19.89
C LEU A 124 49.53 -9.36 20.44
N HIS A 125 49.56 -9.50 21.76
CA HIS A 125 48.99 -10.63 22.49
C HIS A 125 47.52 -10.36 22.83
N ARG A 126 46.78 -11.42 23.18
CA ARG A 126 45.39 -11.32 23.58
C ARG A 126 45.24 -10.46 24.84
N GLY A 127 44.44 -9.40 24.74
CA GLY A 127 44.22 -8.42 25.79
C GLY A 127 45.09 -7.16 25.72
N ASP A 128 46.10 -7.12 24.85
CA ASP A 128 46.94 -5.93 24.66
C ASP A 128 46.13 -4.76 24.08
N LEU A 129 46.38 -3.54 24.56
CA LEU A 129 45.76 -2.32 24.03
C LEU A 129 46.20 -2.06 22.59
N ALA A 130 45.23 -1.72 21.73
CA ALA A 130 45.53 -1.29 20.37
C ALA A 130 46.08 0.17 20.34
N PRO A 131 46.98 0.50 19.40
CA PRO A 131 47.45 1.87 19.20
C PRO A 131 46.33 2.88 18.95
N ALA A 132 46.32 3.99 19.70
CA ALA A 132 45.24 4.97 19.70
C ALA A 132 44.96 5.70 18.37
N HIS A 133 45.88 5.64 17.42
CA HIS A 133 45.70 6.25 16.10
C HIS A 133 44.95 5.34 15.11
N TYR A 134 44.70 4.08 15.48
CA TYR A 134 44.00 3.12 14.62
C TYR A 134 42.49 3.40 14.54
N PRO A 135 41.94 3.51 13.33
CA PRO A 135 40.50 3.50 13.10
C PRO A 135 39.94 2.07 13.02
N PHE A 136 38.73 1.88 13.53
CA PHE A 136 38.08 0.59 13.70
C PHE A 136 36.66 0.56 13.12
N THR A 137 36.23 -0.63 12.70
CA THR A 137 34.90 -0.91 12.17
C THR A 137 34.22 -2.02 12.95
N PRO A 138 32.97 -1.85 13.42
CA PRO A 138 32.18 -2.93 14.02
C PRO A 138 31.93 -4.08 13.03
N ILE A 139 32.40 -5.28 13.38
CA ILE A 139 32.40 -6.43 12.45
C ILE A 139 30.99 -6.96 12.13
N LEU A 140 30.03 -6.83 13.05
CA LEU A 140 28.64 -7.27 12.83
C LEU A 140 27.91 -6.37 11.80
N PRO A 141 27.94 -5.02 11.87
CA PRO A 141 27.55 -4.16 10.76
C PRO A 141 28.30 -4.44 9.45
N LEU A 142 29.62 -4.67 9.51
CA LEU A 142 30.44 -4.97 8.33
C LEU A 142 30.06 -6.28 7.62
N SER A 143 29.73 -7.35 8.37
CA SER A 143 29.21 -8.61 7.78
C SER A 143 27.90 -8.44 7.00
N LYS A 144 27.24 -7.28 7.13
CA LYS A 144 26.01 -6.89 6.42
C LYS A 144 26.26 -5.75 5.42
N TYR A 145 27.52 -5.48 5.07
CA TYR A 145 27.94 -4.34 4.25
C TYR A 145 27.17 -4.17 2.93
N PRO A 146 26.93 -5.23 2.12
CA PRO A 146 26.19 -5.10 0.85
C PRO A 146 24.76 -4.57 1.04
N TYR A 147 24.12 -4.89 2.16
CA TYR A 147 22.73 -4.51 2.46
C TYR A 147 22.60 -3.20 3.23
N LYS A 148 23.69 -2.75 3.88
CA LYS A 148 23.69 -1.54 4.72
C LYS A 148 24.29 -0.33 4.04
N PHE A 149 25.38 -0.51 3.28
CA PHE A 149 26.24 0.59 2.84
C PHE A 149 26.49 0.63 1.32
N CYS A 150 25.97 -0.35 0.56
CA CYS A 150 26.02 -0.37 -0.91
C CYS A 150 24.68 0.02 -1.56
N ASN A 151 24.73 0.39 -2.84
CA ASN A 151 23.54 0.61 -3.66
C ASN A 151 22.81 -0.74 -3.87
N PRO A 152 21.46 -0.83 -3.69
CA PRO A 152 20.68 -2.04 -3.97
C PRO A 152 20.93 -2.67 -5.35
N ALA A 153 21.25 -1.88 -6.37
CA ALA A 153 21.52 -2.38 -7.71
C ALA A 153 22.82 -3.20 -7.84
N GLN A 154 23.74 -3.10 -6.87
CA GLN A 154 25.03 -3.81 -6.84
C GLN A 154 25.17 -4.74 -5.63
N SER A 155 24.19 -4.71 -4.71
CA SER A 155 24.29 -5.43 -3.44
C SER A 155 24.31 -6.94 -3.60
N GLN A 156 23.62 -7.48 -4.62
CA GLN A 156 23.61 -8.91 -4.92
C GLN A 156 24.99 -9.39 -5.39
N ASP A 157 25.55 -8.79 -6.44
CA ASP A 157 26.88 -9.14 -6.99
C ASP A 157 27.98 -9.09 -5.92
N ILE A 158 27.96 -8.04 -5.08
CA ILE A 158 28.91 -7.87 -3.97
C ILE A 158 28.71 -8.97 -2.92
N THR A 159 27.46 -9.36 -2.63
CA THR A 159 27.16 -10.46 -1.69
C THR A 159 27.73 -11.78 -2.22
N GLU A 160 27.41 -12.14 -3.46
CA GLU A 160 27.86 -13.39 -4.09
C GLU A 160 29.41 -13.48 -4.15
N ALA A 161 30.09 -12.36 -4.43
CA ALA A 161 31.54 -12.31 -4.58
C ALA A 161 32.36 -12.44 -3.29
N ALA A 162 31.81 -12.12 -2.11
CA ALA A 162 32.58 -12.02 -0.87
C ALA A 162 31.84 -12.30 0.46
N PHE A 163 30.51 -12.28 0.51
CA PHE A 163 29.75 -12.42 1.76
C PHE A 163 28.94 -13.72 1.85
N ASP A 164 28.45 -14.23 0.72
CA ASP A 164 27.60 -15.41 0.66
C ASP A 164 28.31 -16.71 1.05
N LYS A 165 27.52 -17.72 1.42
CA LYS A 165 28.00 -19.08 1.79
C LYS A 165 29.10 -19.06 2.87
N GLY A 166 29.10 -18.03 3.72
CA GLY A 166 30.07 -17.83 4.80
C GLY A 166 31.44 -17.30 4.35
N GLN A 167 31.61 -16.86 3.10
CA GLN A 167 32.88 -16.33 2.58
C GLN A 167 33.49 -15.22 3.46
N PHE A 168 32.66 -14.29 3.95
CA PHE A 168 33.09 -13.22 4.85
C PHE A 168 33.76 -13.74 6.13
N TRP A 169 33.26 -14.84 6.70
CA TRP A 169 33.79 -15.44 7.92
C TRP A 169 34.98 -16.38 7.67
N ARG A 170 35.22 -16.79 6.41
CA ARG A 170 36.40 -17.57 5.99
C ARG A 170 37.63 -16.71 5.69
N ARG A 171 37.47 -15.39 5.71
CA ARG A 171 38.58 -14.43 5.65
C ARG A 171 39.27 -14.37 7.01
N GLU A 172 40.60 -14.23 7.01
CA GLU A 172 41.33 -13.90 8.23
C GLU A 172 40.94 -12.50 8.74
N TRP A 173 40.55 -12.41 10.01
CA TRP A 173 40.27 -11.15 10.69
C TRP A 173 41.08 -11.07 11.99
N ASP A 174 41.95 -10.06 12.11
CA ASP A 174 42.44 -9.58 13.40
C ASP A 174 41.29 -8.86 14.12
N LEU A 175 40.77 -9.51 15.15
CA LEU A 175 39.65 -9.07 15.97
C LEU A 175 40.12 -8.24 17.16
N TYR A 176 39.36 -7.20 17.48
CA TYR A 176 39.54 -6.36 18.66
C TYR A 176 38.21 -6.28 19.42
N TYR A 177 38.27 -5.99 20.71
CA TYR A 177 37.08 -5.86 21.56
C TYR A 177 37.12 -4.61 22.43
N THR A 178 35.94 -4.09 22.76
CA THR A 178 35.72 -3.05 23.77
C THR A 178 34.38 -3.30 24.47
N TYR A 179 34.15 -2.69 25.62
CA TYR A 179 32.90 -2.79 26.38
C TYR A 179 32.21 -1.43 26.46
N ASP A 180 30.87 -1.46 26.44
CA ASP A 180 30.09 -0.28 26.81
C ASP A 180 30.07 -0.15 28.34
N ILE A 181 29.84 1.06 28.85
CA ILE A 181 29.83 1.35 30.29
C ILE A 181 28.76 0.52 31.01
N ASP A 182 27.63 0.27 30.34
CA ASP A 182 26.46 -0.45 30.87
C ASP A 182 26.23 -1.85 30.25
N SER A 183 27.14 -2.35 29.37
CA SER A 183 26.97 -3.64 28.68
C SER A 183 27.97 -4.70 29.14
N ASN A 184 27.45 -5.87 29.53
CA ASN A 184 28.26 -7.07 29.78
C ASN A 184 28.70 -7.81 28.49
N ASN A 185 28.22 -7.38 27.31
CA ASN A 185 28.58 -7.99 26.03
C ASN A 185 29.67 -7.16 25.32
N PRO A 186 30.78 -7.77 24.87
CA PRO A 186 31.84 -7.07 24.14
C PRO A 186 31.39 -6.66 22.73
N VAL A 187 31.71 -5.44 22.34
CA VAL A 187 31.63 -4.97 20.95
C VAL A 187 32.88 -5.42 20.21
N ILE A 188 32.69 -6.16 19.12
CA ILE A 188 33.79 -6.72 18.31
C ILE A 188 34.06 -5.84 17.09
N LEU A 189 35.34 -5.55 16.88
CA LEU A 189 35.88 -4.57 15.96
C LEU A 189 36.96 -5.18 15.08
N VAL A 190 37.16 -4.61 13.89
CA VAL A 190 38.29 -4.89 12.98
C VAL A 190 38.93 -3.56 12.56
N ARG A 191 40.23 -3.54 12.27
CA ARG A 191 40.90 -2.33 11.73
C ARG A 191 40.34 -1.93 10.36
N GLU A 192 40.24 -0.62 10.10
CA GLU A 192 39.83 -0.06 8.79
C GLU A 192 40.64 -0.64 7.62
N THR A 193 41.93 -0.90 7.80
CA THR A 193 42.79 -1.47 6.75
C THR A 193 42.25 -2.80 6.22
N GLN A 194 41.79 -3.69 7.11
CA GLN A 194 41.22 -4.98 6.73
C GLN A 194 39.88 -4.85 5.99
N VAL A 195 39.16 -3.75 6.22
CA VAL A 195 37.95 -3.38 5.47
C VAL A 195 38.34 -2.91 4.07
N GLN A 196 39.36 -2.05 3.96
CA GLN A 196 39.85 -1.60 2.65
C GLN A 196 40.39 -2.77 1.83
N ASP A 197 41.16 -3.70 2.42
CA ASP A 197 41.63 -4.91 1.75
C ASP A 197 40.46 -5.74 1.18
N LEU A 198 39.37 -5.89 1.94
CA LEU A 198 38.14 -6.56 1.48
C LEU A 198 37.46 -5.80 0.32
N LEU A 199 37.39 -4.47 0.39
CA LEU A 199 36.83 -3.66 -0.70
C LEU A 199 37.69 -3.74 -1.96
N ASP A 200 39.02 -3.75 -1.85
CA ASP A 200 39.94 -3.85 -2.97
C ASP A 200 39.88 -5.23 -3.64
N GLU A 201 39.68 -6.30 -2.88
CA GLU A 201 39.38 -7.63 -3.42
C GLU A 201 38.06 -7.69 -4.18
N ILE A 202 37.00 -7.06 -3.65
CA ILE A 202 35.70 -6.95 -4.35
C ILE A 202 35.83 -6.12 -5.62
N ASN A 203 36.52 -4.97 -5.55
CA ASN A 203 36.81 -4.12 -6.70
C ASN A 203 37.55 -4.88 -7.79
N LYS A 204 38.56 -5.68 -7.43
CA LYS A 204 39.32 -6.52 -8.37
C LYS A 204 38.47 -7.64 -8.98
N LYS A 205 37.54 -8.25 -8.22
CA LYS A 205 36.65 -9.32 -8.72
C LYS A 205 35.54 -8.80 -9.64
N LEU A 206 34.93 -7.67 -9.30
CA LEU A 206 33.72 -7.16 -9.94
C LEU A 206 33.96 -5.93 -10.84
N ASN A 207 35.21 -5.48 -10.97
CA ASN A 207 35.60 -4.25 -11.67
C ASN A 207 34.84 -3.00 -11.16
N LEU A 208 34.73 -2.90 -9.83
CA LEU A 208 34.07 -1.80 -9.12
C LEU A 208 35.07 -0.80 -8.53
N VAL A 209 34.56 0.33 -8.02
CA VAL A 209 35.34 1.38 -7.34
C VAL A 209 34.70 1.69 -5.97
N LEU A 210 34.47 0.65 -5.18
CA LEU A 210 34.04 0.75 -3.78
C LEU A 210 35.16 1.35 -2.94
N ARG A 211 34.79 2.28 -2.06
CA ARG A 211 35.66 2.92 -1.08
C ARG A 211 34.85 3.30 0.14
N ILE A 212 35.50 3.41 1.29
CA ILE A 212 34.85 3.95 2.49
C ILE A 212 34.56 5.45 2.25
N THR A 213 33.28 5.80 2.15
CA THR A 213 32.85 7.19 1.87
C THR A 213 32.76 8.02 3.15
N ASP A 214 32.80 9.35 3.02
CA ASP A 214 32.64 10.24 4.18
C ASP A 214 31.28 10.05 4.87
N ALA A 215 30.21 9.87 4.09
CA ALA A 215 28.88 9.50 4.61
C ALA A 215 28.89 8.18 5.39
N GLN A 216 29.68 7.17 4.98
CA GLN A 216 29.82 5.93 5.75
C GLN A 216 30.60 6.15 7.07
N ARG A 217 31.50 7.15 7.14
CA ARG A 217 32.18 7.55 8.37
C ARG A 217 31.26 8.33 9.31
N GLU A 218 30.39 9.17 8.75
CA GLU A 218 29.28 9.84 9.47
C GLU A 218 28.29 8.81 10.01
N ASP A 219 27.94 7.78 9.22
CA ASP A 219 27.20 6.58 9.64
C ASP A 219 28.03 5.65 10.56
N ALA A 220 29.08 6.13 11.24
CA ALA A 220 29.92 5.40 12.20
C ALA A 220 30.44 4.01 11.75
N LEU A 221 30.56 3.74 10.43
CA LEU A 221 31.18 2.51 9.92
C LEU A 221 32.67 2.44 10.30
N VAL A 222 33.31 3.60 10.43
CA VAL A 222 34.70 3.75 10.86
C VAL A 222 34.79 4.74 12.00
N ILE A 223 35.37 4.29 13.11
CA ILE A 223 35.36 4.96 14.40
C ILE A 223 36.79 5.14 14.90
N ARG A 224 37.08 6.28 15.51
CA ARG A 224 38.33 6.55 16.24
C ARG A 224 38.01 6.66 17.71
N PHE A 225 38.56 5.76 18.52
CA PHE A 225 38.37 5.79 19.97
C PHE A 225 39.22 6.91 20.61
N PRO A 226 38.76 7.53 21.70
CA PRO A 226 39.55 8.51 22.43
C PRO A 226 40.89 7.92 22.89
N ASN A 227 41.94 8.75 22.93
CA ASN A 227 43.29 8.34 23.33
C ASN A 227 43.41 8.17 24.86
N HIS A 228 42.66 7.22 25.41
CA HIS A 228 42.64 6.89 26.82
C HIS A 228 42.58 5.37 27.02
N PRO A 229 43.45 4.75 27.85
CA PRO A 229 43.51 3.29 28.02
C PRO A 229 42.19 2.61 28.42
N ALA A 230 41.27 3.31 29.09
CA ALA A 230 39.94 2.78 29.41
C ALA A 230 38.94 2.79 28.22
N CYS A 231 39.25 3.49 27.13
CA CYS A 231 38.39 3.65 25.96
C CYS A 231 38.94 2.92 24.71
N LEU A 232 40.23 2.57 24.72
CA LEU A 232 40.91 1.96 23.57
C LEU A 232 40.56 0.46 23.43
N PRO A 233 40.26 -0.02 22.21
CA PRO A 233 40.04 -1.44 21.97
C PRO A 233 41.26 -2.29 22.31
N ARG A 234 41.02 -3.51 22.79
CA ARG A 234 42.03 -4.54 23.07
C ARG A 234 42.04 -5.61 21.98
N TYR A 235 43.20 -6.20 21.69
CA TYR A 235 43.29 -7.28 20.71
C TYR A 235 42.69 -8.58 21.25
N LEU A 236 41.77 -9.19 20.50
CA LEU A 236 41.09 -10.44 20.88
C LEU A 236 41.81 -11.68 20.32
N GLY A 237 42.48 -11.53 19.18
CA GLY A 237 43.17 -12.59 18.43
C GLY A 237 42.80 -12.57 16.94
N ARG A 238 43.21 -13.60 16.20
CA ARG A 238 42.85 -13.81 14.79
C ARG A 238 41.80 -14.90 14.63
N SER A 239 40.81 -14.65 13.78
CA SER A 239 39.77 -15.60 13.39
C SER A 239 39.83 -15.89 11.89
N ASP A 240 39.62 -17.14 11.49
CA ASP A 240 39.62 -17.62 10.10
C ASP A 240 38.28 -18.31 9.69
N SER A 241 37.35 -18.40 10.62
CA SER A 241 36.11 -19.15 10.52
C SER A 241 35.03 -18.55 11.42
N ARG A 242 33.76 -18.90 11.16
CA ARG A 242 32.64 -18.42 11.99
C ARG A 242 32.69 -18.98 13.41
N ASP A 243 33.09 -20.24 13.55
CA ASP A 243 33.16 -20.92 14.84
C ASP A 243 34.33 -20.40 15.69
N ALA A 244 35.47 -20.07 15.06
CA ALA A 244 36.56 -19.37 15.74
C ALA A 244 36.11 -18.00 16.26
N TYR A 245 35.41 -17.21 15.44
CA TYR A 245 34.83 -15.93 15.86
C TYR A 245 33.90 -16.11 17.07
N ASP A 246 32.89 -16.97 16.99
CA ASP A 246 31.90 -17.12 18.06
C ASP A 246 32.54 -17.68 19.35
N SER A 247 33.51 -18.59 19.23
CA SER A 247 34.31 -19.07 20.37
C SER A 247 35.14 -17.95 21.02
N MET A 248 35.79 -17.09 20.22
CA MET A 248 36.61 -15.99 20.73
C MET A 248 35.78 -14.90 21.41
N VAL A 249 34.57 -14.63 20.92
CA VAL A 249 33.61 -13.69 21.54
C VAL A 249 33.08 -14.24 22.87
N ASN A 250 32.65 -15.50 22.90
CA ASN A 250 32.14 -16.14 24.12
C ASN A 250 33.21 -16.25 25.23
N ASN A 251 34.49 -16.33 24.85
CA ASN A 251 35.62 -16.40 25.77
C ASN A 251 36.39 -15.08 25.89
N ALA A 252 35.82 -13.93 25.49
CA ALA A 252 36.49 -12.64 25.55
C ALA A 252 36.89 -12.27 26.99
N PRO A 253 38.07 -11.67 27.25
CA PRO A 253 38.42 -11.20 28.58
C PRO A 253 37.46 -10.12 29.06
N ASP A 254 37.18 -10.08 30.37
CA ASP A 254 36.19 -9.17 30.96
C ASP A 254 36.57 -7.67 30.84
N SER A 255 35.60 -6.81 31.18
CA SER A 255 35.76 -5.34 31.11
C SER A 255 36.74 -4.75 32.14
N GLN A 256 37.20 -5.54 33.11
CA GLN A 256 38.18 -5.16 34.13
C GLN A 256 39.58 -5.74 33.84
N PHE A 257 39.74 -6.46 32.73
CA PHE A 257 41.00 -7.08 32.33
C PHE A 257 42.10 -6.04 32.05
N ILE A 258 43.29 -6.28 32.60
CA ILE A 258 44.50 -5.45 32.46
C ILE A 258 45.65 -6.36 32.01
N ALA A 259 46.38 -5.97 30.97
CA ALA A 259 47.47 -6.77 30.43
C ALA A 259 48.71 -6.76 31.34
N LEU A 260 49.54 -7.80 31.24
CA LEU A 260 50.73 -7.95 32.09
C LEU A 260 51.76 -6.85 31.79
N GLY A 261 52.00 -5.97 32.77
CA GLY A 261 52.91 -4.82 32.64
C GLY A 261 52.24 -3.50 32.22
N GLU A 262 50.92 -3.51 32.01
CA GLU A 262 50.14 -2.30 31.73
C GLU A 262 50.08 -1.39 32.98
N ARG A 263 50.31 -0.07 32.78
CA ARG A 263 50.21 0.90 33.88
C ARG A 263 48.74 1.13 34.21
N ARG A 264 48.41 1.23 35.51
CA ARG A 264 47.07 1.67 35.94
C ARG A 264 46.93 3.18 35.71
N PHE A 265 45.93 3.57 34.94
CA PHE A 265 45.53 4.95 34.73
C PHE A 265 44.29 5.28 35.58
N GLY A 266 44.02 6.58 35.78
CA GLY A 266 42.78 7.03 36.40
C GLY A 266 41.56 6.84 35.48
N PRO A 267 40.35 7.16 35.96
CA PRO A 267 39.21 7.30 35.07
C PRO A 267 39.47 8.41 34.03
N PRO A 268 38.91 8.29 32.80
CA PRO A 268 38.96 9.38 31.83
C PRO A 268 38.28 10.64 32.38
N ASP A 269 38.67 11.80 31.86
CA ASP A 269 37.99 13.06 32.16
C ASP A 269 36.57 13.08 31.57
N SER A 270 35.74 14.03 32.02
CA SER A 270 34.32 14.07 31.67
C SER A 270 34.05 14.25 30.18
N VAL A 271 34.97 14.87 29.42
CA VAL A 271 34.81 15.05 27.97
C VAL A 271 35.11 13.73 27.25
N THR A 272 36.29 13.16 27.50
CA THR A 272 36.70 11.84 26.97
C THR A 272 35.67 10.74 27.27
N LEU A 273 35.05 10.77 28.45
CA LEU A 273 34.04 9.79 28.85
C LEU A 273 32.72 9.96 28.07
N GLU A 274 32.30 11.20 27.79
CA GLU A 274 31.09 11.48 27.01
C GLU A 274 31.31 11.18 25.52
N ASP A 275 32.49 11.52 24.97
CA ASP A 275 32.89 11.13 23.61
C ASP A 275 32.84 9.60 23.43
N PHE A 276 33.30 8.84 24.44
CA PHE A 276 33.23 7.39 24.44
C PHE A 276 31.78 6.87 24.51
N ARG A 277 30.91 7.48 25.34
CA ARG A 277 29.48 7.13 25.39
C ARG A 277 28.78 7.33 24.04
N GLN A 278 29.04 8.45 23.38
CA GLN A 278 28.45 8.73 22.07
C GLN A 278 28.88 7.66 21.04
N ILE A 279 30.17 7.34 20.99
CA ILE A 279 30.71 6.27 20.14
C ILE A 279 30.00 4.93 20.41
N MET A 280 29.80 4.55 21.67
CA MET A 280 29.13 3.28 22.01
C MET A 280 27.63 3.30 21.66
N ALA A 281 26.96 4.45 21.80
CA ALA A 281 25.58 4.65 21.37
C ALA A 281 25.42 4.50 19.85
N ASP A 282 26.33 5.11 19.06
CA ASP A 282 26.33 5.04 17.59
C ASP A 282 26.56 3.60 17.11
N ILE A 283 27.50 2.87 17.72
CA ILE A 283 27.72 1.44 17.44
C ILE A 283 26.46 0.63 17.78
N SER A 284 25.81 0.91 18.91
CA SER A 284 24.58 0.23 19.34
C SER A 284 23.43 0.49 18.35
N GLU A 285 23.30 1.71 17.84
CA GLU A 285 22.36 2.04 16.76
C GLU A 285 22.67 1.29 15.46
N LEU A 286 23.93 1.29 15.02
CA LEU A 286 24.36 0.51 13.87
C LEU A 286 24.12 -0.99 13.99
N GLN A 287 24.23 -1.56 15.19
CA GLN A 287 23.99 -2.99 15.40
C GLN A 287 22.49 -3.35 15.37
N LYS A 288 21.59 -2.43 15.74
CA LYS A 288 20.14 -2.64 15.66
C LYS A 288 19.74 -2.88 14.19
N ASN A 289 18.97 -3.93 13.94
CA ASN A 289 18.40 -4.16 12.61
C ASN A 289 17.37 -3.06 12.31
N LYS A 290 17.38 -2.50 11.07
CA LYS A 290 16.43 -1.49 10.57
C LYS A 290 14.94 -1.84 10.82
N ASN A 291 14.63 -3.11 11.11
CA ASN A 291 13.30 -3.59 11.49
C ASN A 291 12.72 -3.00 12.79
N LYS A 292 13.52 -2.61 13.81
CA LYS A 292 12.95 -1.96 15.02
C LYS A 292 12.53 -0.53 14.70
N ALA A 293 13.44 0.28 14.15
CA ALA A 293 13.15 1.62 13.66
C ALA A 293 11.97 1.61 12.66
N LYS A 294 11.96 0.71 11.65
CA LYS A 294 10.85 0.57 10.69
C LYS A 294 9.51 0.14 11.31
N ARG A 295 9.50 -0.53 12.48
CA ARG A 295 8.25 -0.79 13.24
C ARG A 295 7.78 0.47 13.95
N GLU A 296 8.70 1.25 14.50
CA GLU A 296 8.44 2.49 15.21
C GLU A 296 7.97 3.61 14.26
N THR A 297 8.65 3.83 13.14
CA THR A 297 8.18 4.70 12.04
C THR A 297 6.77 4.30 11.59
N LYS A 298 6.52 3.00 11.30
CA LYS A 298 5.18 2.51 10.93
C LYS A 298 4.11 2.72 12.01
N HIS A 299 4.50 2.82 13.28
CA HIS A 299 3.59 3.15 14.38
C HIS A 299 3.27 4.64 14.40
N VAL A 300 4.29 5.50 14.29
CA VAL A 300 4.15 6.96 14.15
C VAL A 300 3.31 7.33 12.92
N ASP A 301 3.59 6.73 11.75
CA ASP A 301 2.82 6.92 10.51
C ASP A 301 1.35 6.49 10.64
N ARG A 302 1.07 5.51 11.51
CA ARG A 302 -0.30 5.06 11.77
C ARG A 302 -1.02 6.05 12.68
N MET A 303 -0.38 6.52 13.74
CA MET A 303 -0.92 7.55 14.63
C MET A 303 -1.16 8.86 13.89
N GLY A 304 -0.22 9.30 13.04
CA GLY A 304 -0.36 10.50 12.21
C GLY A 304 -1.54 10.42 11.25
N ARG A 305 -1.73 9.28 10.58
CA ARG A 305 -2.92 9.05 9.72
C ARG A 305 -4.22 9.05 10.52
N GLN A 306 -4.28 8.37 11.66
CA GLN A 306 -5.46 8.37 12.53
C GLN A 306 -5.82 9.78 13.03
N LEU A 307 -4.82 10.57 13.45
CA LEU A 307 -5.02 11.95 13.87
C LEU A 307 -5.52 12.84 12.71
N SER A 308 -4.95 12.65 11.51
CA SER A 308 -5.41 13.36 10.30
C SER A 308 -6.87 13.08 9.98
N MET A 309 -7.29 11.81 10.00
CA MET A 309 -8.69 11.40 9.78
C MET A 309 -9.64 11.99 10.84
N ILE A 310 -9.26 11.93 12.13
CA ILE A 310 -10.05 12.51 13.23
C ILE A 310 -10.20 14.04 13.06
N ASN A 311 -9.13 14.72 12.67
CA ASN A 311 -9.16 16.16 12.44
C ASN A 311 -10.01 16.54 11.22
N GLN A 312 -9.98 15.73 10.15
CA GLN A 312 -10.86 15.91 8.99
C GLN A 312 -12.33 15.74 9.35
N PHE A 313 -12.67 14.71 10.13
CA PHE A 313 -14.04 14.53 10.62
C PHE A 313 -14.52 15.73 11.44
N LYS A 314 -13.71 16.23 12.38
CA LYS A 314 -14.04 17.46 13.14
C LYS A 314 -14.21 18.69 12.26
N ARG A 315 -13.40 18.86 11.19
CA ARG A 315 -13.56 19.97 10.24
C ARG A 315 -14.88 19.86 9.47
N ALA A 316 -15.27 18.65 9.05
CA ALA A 316 -16.59 18.42 8.46
C ALA A 316 -17.72 18.80 9.43
N GLU A 317 -17.62 18.44 10.71
CA GLU A 317 -18.59 18.88 11.73
C GLU A 317 -18.64 20.41 11.92
N ARG A 318 -17.49 21.12 11.91
CA ARG A 318 -17.45 22.59 11.98
C ARG A 318 -18.08 23.24 10.74
N CYS A 319 -17.73 22.74 9.56
CA CYS A 319 -18.30 23.21 8.29
C CYS A 319 -19.82 23.02 8.23
N LEU A 320 -20.37 22.04 8.95
CA LEU A 320 -21.81 21.77 9.07
C LEU A 320 -22.47 22.39 10.33
N GLY A 321 -21.76 23.21 11.12
CA GLY A 321 -22.32 23.89 12.29
C GLY A 321 -22.59 22.99 13.51
N PHE A 322 -21.96 21.81 13.59
CA PHE A 322 -22.11 20.84 14.70
C PHE A 322 -20.97 20.85 15.72
N HIS A 323 -19.96 21.68 15.50
CA HIS A 323 -18.79 21.83 16.37
C HIS A 323 -18.37 23.31 16.42
N PRO A 324 -17.96 23.85 17.58
CA PRO A 324 -17.50 25.24 17.69
C PRO A 324 -16.33 25.58 16.77
N GLY A 325 -16.35 26.80 16.21
CA GLY A 325 -15.29 27.37 15.37
C GLY A 325 -14.05 27.80 16.18
N GLU A 326 -12.90 27.89 15.49
CA GLU A 326 -11.65 28.37 16.09
C GLU A 326 -11.81 29.79 16.66
N GLY A 327 -11.45 29.97 17.93
CA GLY A 327 -11.60 31.23 18.66
C GLY A 327 -12.80 31.29 19.61
N THR A 328 -13.79 30.41 19.47
CA THR A 328 -14.77 30.18 20.56
C THR A 328 -14.14 29.28 21.63
N ALA A 329 -14.34 29.61 22.91
CA ALA A 329 -13.51 29.10 24.01
C ALA A 329 -13.41 27.56 24.04
N SER A 330 -12.19 27.06 23.82
CA SER A 330 -11.84 25.64 23.56
C SER A 330 -12.07 24.66 24.72
N SER A 331 -12.86 25.03 25.74
CA SER A 331 -13.11 24.23 26.95
C SER A 331 -14.49 23.55 26.98
N VAL A 332 -15.40 23.89 26.05
CA VAL A 332 -16.74 23.29 26.00
C VAL A 332 -16.76 22.16 24.98
N ASN A 333 -16.70 20.91 25.45
CA ASN A 333 -17.08 19.75 24.63
C ASN A 333 -18.52 19.96 24.14
N PRO A 334 -18.79 19.95 22.82
CA PRO A 334 -20.14 20.16 22.33
C PRO A 334 -21.06 19.02 22.78
N LYS A 335 -22.31 19.36 23.09
CA LYS A 335 -23.33 18.39 23.55
C LYS A 335 -24.00 17.69 22.36
N ALA A 336 -24.84 16.71 22.67
CA ALA A 336 -25.82 16.17 21.75
C ALA A 336 -26.73 17.28 21.19
N ILE A 337 -27.10 17.18 19.91
CA ILE A 337 -28.07 18.07 19.25
C ILE A 337 -29.40 17.36 19.02
N ASP A 338 -30.48 18.14 18.98
CA ASP A 338 -31.76 17.70 18.45
C ASP A 338 -31.77 17.89 16.92
N PRO A 339 -31.92 16.82 16.11
CA PRO A 339 -31.91 16.92 14.65
C PRO A 339 -33.15 17.63 14.08
N SER A 340 -34.19 17.89 14.90
CA SER A 340 -35.34 18.71 14.51
C SER A 340 -35.10 20.22 14.66
N CYS A 341 -33.99 20.62 15.29
CA CYS A 341 -33.54 22.01 15.40
C CYS A 341 -32.46 22.34 14.35
N PRO A 342 -32.36 23.61 13.87
CA PRO A 342 -31.24 24.07 13.06
C PRO A 342 -29.88 23.88 13.77
N ALA A 343 -28.80 23.80 13.00
CA ALA A 343 -27.44 23.62 13.52
C ALA A 343 -27.09 24.72 14.56
N PRO A 344 -26.56 24.35 15.75
CA PRO A 344 -26.40 25.28 16.87
C PRO A 344 -25.18 26.21 16.76
N PHE A 345 -24.24 25.93 15.87
CA PHE A 345 -23.07 26.77 15.62
C PHE A 345 -23.09 27.33 14.19
N ALA A 346 -22.38 28.44 13.98
CA ALA A 346 -22.16 28.96 12.63
C ALA A 346 -21.37 27.95 11.77
N PHE A 347 -21.72 27.87 10.48
CA PHE A 347 -21.05 27.03 9.49
C PHE A 347 -19.64 27.60 9.22
N ASP A 348 -18.60 26.83 9.54
CA ASP A 348 -17.19 27.26 9.41
C ASP A 348 -16.80 27.45 7.93
N GLN A 349 -15.93 28.43 7.67
CA GLN A 349 -15.36 28.79 6.37
C GLN A 349 -16.34 29.12 5.21
N ASP A 350 -17.67 29.17 5.43
CA ASP A 350 -18.69 29.51 4.42
C ASP A 350 -18.55 28.69 3.11
N VAL A 351 -18.50 27.35 3.27
CA VAL A 351 -18.04 26.42 2.24
C VAL A 351 -19.12 25.93 1.26
N VAL A 352 -18.67 25.55 0.07
CA VAL A 352 -19.41 24.68 -0.84
C VAL A 352 -18.72 23.32 -0.87
N PHE A 353 -19.42 22.27 -0.50
CA PHE A 353 -18.96 20.90 -0.76
C PHE A 353 -19.22 20.56 -2.23
N VAL A 354 -18.20 20.05 -2.91
CA VAL A 354 -18.30 19.55 -4.29
C VAL A 354 -17.78 18.11 -4.27
N ALA A 355 -18.71 17.16 -4.18
CA ALA A 355 -18.40 15.75 -4.30
C ALA A 355 -18.20 15.38 -5.77
N VAL A 356 -17.15 14.64 -6.09
CA VAL A 356 -16.87 14.16 -7.43
C VAL A 356 -16.54 12.67 -7.38
N ASP A 357 -17.09 11.93 -8.35
CA ASP A 357 -16.85 10.51 -8.59
C ASP A 357 -16.66 10.30 -10.10
N LEU A 358 -15.76 9.38 -10.51
CA LEU A 358 -15.46 9.10 -11.92
C LEU A 358 -15.39 7.60 -12.21
N GLU A 359 -16.20 7.16 -13.17
CA GLU A 359 -16.10 5.81 -13.72
C GLU A 359 -15.18 5.79 -14.96
N ALA A 360 -14.38 4.73 -15.04
CA ALA A 360 -13.48 4.44 -16.13
C ALA A 360 -13.70 3.02 -16.65
N TYR A 361 -13.36 2.76 -17.90
CA TYR A 361 -13.60 1.45 -18.49
C TYR A 361 -12.71 0.37 -17.86
N GLU A 362 -13.31 -0.70 -17.34
CA GLU A 362 -12.66 -1.75 -16.53
C GLU A 362 -11.55 -2.53 -17.25
N ARG A 363 -11.50 -2.47 -18.59
CA ARG A 363 -10.44 -3.07 -19.42
C ARG A 363 -9.41 -2.06 -19.95
N ASP A 364 -9.64 -0.76 -19.78
CA ASP A 364 -8.72 0.33 -20.15
C ASP A 364 -9.02 1.59 -19.32
N HIS A 365 -8.44 1.68 -18.12
CA HIS A 365 -8.64 2.80 -17.19
C HIS A 365 -8.21 4.17 -17.74
N ASN A 366 -7.55 4.23 -18.92
CA ASN A 366 -7.29 5.49 -19.61
C ASN A 366 -8.57 6.10 -20.22
N ARG A 367 -9.68 5.34 -20.27
CA ARG A 367 -10.95 5.76 -20.86
C ARG A 367 -11.98 6.06 -19.79
N ILE A 368 -12.04 7.34 -19.39
CA ILE A 368 -13.11 7.86 -18.53
C ILE A 368 -14.45 7.77 -19.29
N THR A 369 -15.45 7.13 -18.71
CA THR A 369 -16.79 6.97 -19.29
C THR A 369 -17.76 8.01 -18.75
N GLU A 370 -17.67 8.31 -17.45
CA GLU A 370 -18.65 9.11 -16.72
C GLU A 370 -17.98 10.01 -15.68
N VAL A 371 -18.63 11.14 -15.37
CA VAL A 371 -18.27 12.03 -14.26
C VAL A 371 -19.54 12.38 -13.50
N GLY A 372 -19.57 12.05 -12.22
CA GLY A 372 -20.61 12.47 -11.30
C GLY A 372 -20.14 13.66 -10.47
N ILE A 373 -21.01 14.65 -10.28
CA ILE A 373 -20.75 15.76 -9.37
C ILE A 373 -22.00 16.05 -8.54
N ALA A 374 -21.84 16.19 -7.24
CA ALA A 374 -22.91 16.61 -6.34
C ALA A 374 -22.44 17.79 -5.47
N THR A 375 -23.16 18.91 -5.52
CA THR A 375 -22.81 20.12 -4.77
C THR A 375 -23.76 20.35 -3.59
N LEU A 376 -23.22 20.89 -2.51
CA LEU A 376 -23.97 21.32 -1.33
C LEU A 376 -23.36 22.62 -0.78
N ASP A 377 -24.08 23.73 -0.91
CA ASP A 377 -23.69 25.02 -0.34
C ASP A 377 -24.17 25.11 1.11
N THR A 378 -23.29 25.40 2.07
CA THR A 378 -23.71 25.54 3.47
C THR A 378 -24.69 26.69 3.69
N ARG A 379 -24.72 27.69 2.79
CA ARG A 379 -25.71 28.78 2.85
C ARG A 379 -27.15 28.27 2.67
N ASP A 380 -27.36 27.20 1.89
CA ASP A 380 -28.68 26.58 1.68
C ASP A 380 -29.18 25.80 2.92
N LEU A 381 -28.33 25.63 3.94
CA LEU A 381 -28.61 24.93 5.20
C LEU A 381 -28.93 25.88 6.37
N ILE A 382 -28.68 27.19 6.22
CA ILE A 382 -28.85 28.17 7.30
C ILE A 382 -30.32 28.24 7.73
N GLY A 383 -30.58 28.00 9.03
CA GLY A 383 -31.93 27.97 9.59
C GLY A 383 -32.76 26.73 9.25
N VAL A 384 -32.19 25.76 8.52
CA VAL A 384 -32.85 24.49 8.16
C VAL A 384 -32.41 23.41 9.15
N ALA A 385 -33.36 22.70 9.77
CA ALA A 385 -33.06 21.53 10.59
C ALA A 385 -32.52 20.37 9.72
N PRO A 386 -31.49 19.61 10.17
CA PRO A 386 -30.91 18.53 9.39
C PRO A 386 -31.87 17.34 9.21
N GLY A 387 -32.77 17.10 10.17
CA GLY A 387 -33.53 15.85 10.24
C GLY A 387 -32.67 14.64 10.64
N PRO A 388 -33.28 13.46 10.87
CA PRO A 388 -32.55 12.24 11.18
C PRO A 388 -31.49 11.95 10.11
N ASP A 389 -30.24 11.74 10.53
CA ASP A 389 -29.11 11.45 9.62
C ASP A 389 -28.99 12.41 8.42
N GLY A 390 -29.38 13.68 8.63
CA GLY A 390 -29.31 14.72 7.61
C GLY A 390 -30.37 14.65 6.51
N GLU A 391 -31.41 13.82 6.66
CA GLU A 391 -32.47 13.59 5.67
C GLU A 391 -33.01 14.87 5.03
N CYS A 392 -33.37 15.88 5.83
CA CYS A 392 -33.93 17.15 5.34
C CYS A 392 -32.91 17.97 4.53
N TRP A 393 -31.62 17.84 4.83
CA TRP A 393 -30.54 18.50 4.10
C TRP A 393 -30.19 17.78 2.78
N ARG A 394 -30.53 16.49 2.61
CA ARG A 394 -30.30 15.76 1.34
C ARG A 394 -31.04 16.42 0.17
N GLY A 395 -32.20 17.01 0.42
CA GLY A 395 -32.97 17.79 -0.57
C GLY A 395 -32.35 19.13 -1.00
N LYS A 396 -31.17 19.50 -0.48
CA LYS A 396 -30.38 20.67 -0.90
C LYS A 396 -29.22 20.33 -1.83
N ILE A 397 -28.96 19.03 -2.06
CA ILE A 397 -27.89 18.55 -2.93
C ILE A 397 -28.28 18.81 -4.40
N LYS A 398 -27.40 19.43 -5.18
CA LYS A 398 -27.59 19.64 -6.63
C LYS A 398 -26.69 18.67 -7.38
N ALA A 399 -27.28 17.74 -8.11
CA ALA A 399 -26.57 16.64 -8.76
C ALA A 399 -26.38 16.86 -10.26
N ARG A 400 -25.24 16.45 -10.81
CA ARG A 400 -24.94 16.41 -12.23
C ARG A 400 -24.30 15.09 -12.60
N HIS A 401 -24.74 14.54 -13.73
CA HIS A 401 -24.11 13.40 -14.34
C HIS A 401 -23.69 13.74 -15.79
N PHE A 402 -22.42 13.48 -16.10
CA PHE A 402 -21.84 13.69 -17.42
C PHE A 402 -21.38 12.34 -17.99
N ARG A 403 -21.77 12.03 -19.22
CA ARG A 403 -21.28 10.88 -19.97
C ARG A 403 -20.41 11.34 -21.13
N ILE A 404 -19.22 10.77 -21.26
CA ILE A 404 -18.25 11.13 -22.30
C ILE A 404 -18.70 10.53 -23.64
N ASN A 405 -19.01 11.39 -24.63
CA ASN A 405 -19.63 10.98 -25.89
C ASN A 405 -18.82 9.93 -26.67
N GLU A 406 -17.50 10.07 -26.65
CA GLU A 406 -16.55 9.19 -27.33
C GLU A 406 -16.50 7.80 -26.66
N ASN A 407 -16.68 7.73 -25.34
CA ASN A 407 -16.54 6.50 -24.55
C ASN A 407 -17.88 5.89 -24.11
N LYS A 408 -19.03 6.53 -24.33
CA LYS A 408 -20.37 6.09 -23.86
C LYS A 408 -20.82 4.68 -24.29
N HIS A 409 -20.14 4.08 -25.27
CA HIS A 409 -20.39 2.72 -25.75
C HIS A 409 -19.67 1.66 -24.90
N LEU A 410 -18.74 2.08 -24.04
CA LEU A 410 -18.04 1.25 -23.07
C LEU A 410 -18.87 1.21 -21.79
N VAL A 411 -19.16 0.00 -21.31
CA VAL A 411 -19.97 -0.24 -20.11
C VAL A 411 -19.31 -1.38 -19.33
N ASN A 412 -19.04 -1.15 -18.05
CA ASN A 412 -18.42 -2.14 -17.16
C ASN A 412 -19.44 -3.25 -16.83
N ARG A 413 -19.00 -4.51 -16.91
CA ARG A 413 -19.81 -5.72 -16.76
C ARG A 413 -19.07 -6.91 -16.16
N ASP A 414 -17.76 -7.03 -16.40
CA ASP A 414 -16.98 -8.23 -16.08
C ASP A 414 -16.54 -8.28 -14.61
N PHE A 415 -16.12 -7.13 -14.05
CA PHE A 415 -15.60 -7.02 -12.69
C PHE A 415 -16.51 -6.21 -11.79
N CYS A 416 -17.16 -5.17 -12.34
CA CYS A 416 -18.15 -4.36 -11.64
C CYS A 416 -19.27 -3.97 -12.62
N ALA A 417 -20.52 -4.29 -12.29
CA ALA A 417 -21.64 -3.97 -13.16
C ALA A 417 -21.98 -2.48 -13.09
N GLY A 418 -21.65 -1.74 -14.15
CA GLY A 418 -21.95 -0.31 -14.25
C GLY A 418 -23.41 -0.03 -14.60
N HIS A 419 -23.93 1.10 -14.12
CA HIS A 419 -25.29 1.57 -14.35
C HIS A 419 -25.33 2.95 -15.05
N PRO A 420 -24.73 3.09 -16.25
CA PRO A 420 -24.50 4.40 -16.89
C PRO A 420 -25.76 5.18 -17.26
N ASP A 421 -26.84 4.48 -17.60
CA ASP A 421 -28.15 5.06 -17.93
C ASP A 421 -29.04 5.20 -16.68
N GLY A 422 -28.47 4.97 -15.50
CA GLY A 422 -29.17 4.77 -14.23
C GLY A 422 -29.16 5.95 -13.26
N PHE A 423 -29.01 7.18 -13.73
CA PHE A 423 -28.94 8.36 -12.86
C PHE A 423 -30.31 8.67 -12.23
N GLU A 424 -30.38 8.69 -10.90
CA GLU A 424 -31.63 8.85 -10.12
C GLU A 424 -31.92 10.32 -9.74
N PHE A 425 -30.91 11.20 -9.80
CA PHE A 425 -30.98 12.57 -9.26
C PHE A 425 -31.10 13.66 -10.36
N GLY A 426 -31.60 13.29 -11.53
CA GLY A 426 -31.83 14.18 -12.67
C GLY A 426 -31.60 13.47 -14.01
N GLU A 427 -31.27 14.23 -15.05
CA GLU A 427 -30.94 13.66 -16.36
C GLU A 427 -29.42 13.63 -16.65
N SER A 428 -28.97 12.52 -17.24
CA SER A 428 -27.59 12.34 -17.72
C SER A 428 -27.30 13.25 -18.92
N THR A 429 -26.30 14.12 -18.80
CA THR A 429 -25.85 15.00 -19.89
C THR A 429 -24.68 14.39 -20.66
N PHE A 430 -24.65 14.53 -21.99
CA PHE A 430 -23.58 13.99 -22.83
C PHE A 430 -22.62 15.11 -23.28
N VAL A 431 -21.34 14.95 -23.01
CA VAL A 431 -20.29 15.96 -23.30
C VAL A 431 -19.18 15.37 -24.17
N GLY A 432 -18.57 16.16 -25.04
CA GLY A 432 -17.36 15.74 -25.75
C GLY A 432 -16.17 15.66 -24.80
N LEU A 433 -15.26 14.70 -25.01
CA LEU A 433 -14.07 14.50 -24.19
C LEU A 433 -13.21 15.77 -24.10
N LYS A 434 -13.14 16.56 -25.18
CA LYS A 434 -12.43 17.85 -25.23
C LYS A 434 -13.09 18.97 -24.41
N GLU A 435 -14.40 18.88 -24.20
CA GLU A 435 -15.22 19.89 -23.51
C GLU A 435 -15.40 19.53 -22.03
N ALA A 436 -15.28 18.25 -21.68
CA ALA A 436 -15.47 17.73 -20.33
C ALA A 436 -14.69 18.50 -19.24
N PRO A 437 -13.41 18.91 -19.42
CA PRO A 437 -12.71 19.75 -18.44
C PRO A 437 -13.38 21.09 -18.15
N GLN A 438 -13.99 21.71 -19.17
CA GLN A 438 -14.71 22.99 -19.02
C GLN A 438 -16.03 22.77 -18.29
N HIS A 439 -16.76 21.70 -18.61
CA HIS A 439 -17.98 21.31 -17.91
C HIS A 439 -17.74 20.98 -16.44
N VAL A 440 -16.65 20.27 -16.11
CA VAL A 440 -16.25 20.01 -14.72
C VAL A 440 -15.89 21.32 -14.02
N ALA A 441 -15.00 22.13 -14.61
CA ALA A 441 -14.57 23.41 -14.04
C ALA A 441 -15.74 24.36 -13.74
N ALA A 442 -16.78 24.38 -14.58
CA ALA A 442 -17.98 25.19 -14.37
C ALA A 442 -18.74 24.84 -13.07
N VAL A 443 -18.69 23.59 -12.60
CA VAL A 443 -19.37 23.18 -11.36
C VAL A 443 -18.63 23.67 -10.09
N PHE A 444 -17.33 23.97 -10.21
CA PHE A 444 -16.53 24.60 -9.14
C PHE A 444 -16.67 26.13 -9.07
N ASN A 445 -17.65 26.72 -9.76
CA ASN A 445 -17.93 28.15 -9.76
C ASN A 445 -19.44 28.40 -9.53
N PRO A 446 -19.88 29.58 -9.05
CA PRO A 446 -21.29 29.90 -8.93
C PRO A 446 -22.00 29.75 -10.29
N PRO A 447 -23.23 29.21 -10.36
CA PRO A 447 -24.14 28.84 -9.26
C PRO A 447 -23.94 27.42 -8.67
N PHE A 448 -22.75 26.82 -8.78
CA PHE A 448 -22.34 25.53 -8.18
C PHE A 448 -23.28 24.36 -8.51
N GLY A 449 -23.21 23.87 -9.75
CA GLY A 449 -23.91 22.65 -10.18
C GLY A 449 -25.38 22.82 -10.56
N VAL A 450 -26.00 23.97 -10.30
CA VAL A 450 -27.34 24.31 -10.81
C VAL A 450 -27.37 24.18 -12.33
N HIS A 451 -28.36 23.43 -12.85
CA HIS A 451 -28.54 23.17 -14.27
C HIS A 451 -30.02 22.87 -14.57
N ALA A 452 -30.47 23.06 -15.81
CA ALA A 452 -31.86 22.80 -16.21
C ALA A 452 -32.30 21.33 -16.02
N THR A 453 -31.36 20.39 -15.88
CA THR A 453 -31.61 18.96 -15.63
C THR A 453 -31.75 18.60 -14.15
N ASN A 454 -31.55 19.54 -13.23
CA ASN A 454 -31.67 19.33 -11.77
C ASN A 454 -32.43 20.45 -11.04
N THR A 455 -32.66 21.60 -11.69
CA THR A 455 -33.34 22.77 -11.13
C THR A 455 -34.36 23.30 -12.15
N PRO A 456 -35.62 23.58 -11.77
CA PRO A 456 -36.59 24.21 -12.65
C PRO A 456 -36.11 25.56 -13.21
N VAL A 457 -36.29 25.79 -14.51
CA VAL A 457 -35.73 26.96 -15.23
C VAL A 457 -36.15 28.30 -14.62
N GLU A 458 -37.39 28.40 -14.12
CA GLU A 458 -37.91 29.58 -13.43
C GLU A 458 -37.08 29.91 -12.17
N LEU A 459 -36.77 28.89 -11.35
CA LEU A 459 -35.92 29.03 -10.18
C LEU A 459 -34.48 29.36 -10.55
N ILE A 460 -33.96 28.83 -11.67
CA ILE A 460 -32.62 29.20 -12.16
C ILE A 460 -32.57 30.69 -12.49
N HIS A 461 -33.57 31.25 -13.18
CA HIS A 461 -33.58 32.67 -13.50
C HIS A 461 -33.60 33.55 -12.23
N ASP A 462 -34.46 33.20 -11.26
CA ASP A 462 -34.54 33.87 -9.97
C ASP A 462 -33.24 33.76 -9.15
N MET A 463 -32.54 32.62 -9.21
CA MET A 463 -31.24 32.43 -8.56
C MET A 463 -30.12 33.23 -9.24
N LEU A 464 -30.04 33.20 -10.58
CA LEU A 464 -29.03 33.96 -11.34
C LEU A 464 -29.18 35.48 -11.16
N ASN A 465 -30.39 35.96 -10.92
CA ASN A 465 -30.64 37.38 -10.59
C ASN A 465 -30.21 37.78 -9.15
N ARG A 466 -29.90 36.81 -8.28
CA ARG A 466 -29.55 37.03 -6.85
C ARG A 466 -28.13 36.63 -6.48
N ILE A 467 -27.45 35.85 -7.32
CA ILE A 467 -26.10 35.31 -7.08
C ILE A 467 -25.08 36.11 -7.89
N ASP A 468 -24.01 36.57 -7.25
CA ASP A 468 -22.85 37.10 -7.96
C ASP A 468 -22.06 35.95 -8.61
N LEU A 469 -22.13 35.85 -9.93
CA LEU A 469 -21.41 34.85 -10.71
C LEU A 469 -19.88 35.02 -10.68
N THR A 470 -19.38 36.13 -10.14
CA THR A 470 -17.95 36.40 -9.93
C THR A 470 -17.49 36.11 -8.50
N GLU A 471 -18.41 35.73 -7.60
CA GLU A 471 -18.09 35.40 -6.21
C GLU A 471 -17.13 34.21 -6.12
N LYS A 472 -16.06 34.37 -5.34
CA LYS A 472 -15.17 33.26 -4.97
C LYS A 472 -15.55 32.74 -3.59
N ARG A 473 -15.96 31.48 -3.54
CA ARG A 473 -16.30 30.74 -2.32
C ARG A 473 -15.21 29.76 -1.96
N ASN A 474 -15.11 29.43 -0.69
CA ASN A 474 -14.28 28.31 -0.24
C ASN A 474 -14.92 26.98 -0.66
N ILE A 475 -14.14 26.08 -1.24
CA ILE A 475 -14.62 24.80 -1.74
C ILE A 475 -13.95 23.65 -0.99
N ILE A 476 -14.74 22.66 -0.61
CA ILE A 476 -14.25 21.36 -0.15
C ILE A 476 -14.47 20.36 -1.28
N PHE A 477 -13.39 19.81 -1.83
CA PHE A 477 -13.46 18.67 -2.73
C PHE A 477 -13.82 17.43 -1.89
N LEU A 478 -14.93 16.77 -2.18
CA LEU A 478 -15.41 15.60 -1.45
C LEU A 478 -15.36 14.36 -2.34
N GLY A 479 -15.16 13.18 -1.75
CA GLY A 479 -15.22 11.90 -2.48
C GLY A 479 -15.21 10.71 -1.53
N HIS A 480 -15.03 9.51 -2.07
CA HIS A 480 -14.96 8.25 -1.33
C HIS A 480 -13.73 7.46 -1.81
N ASP A 481 -12.61 7.63 -1.13
CA ASP A 481 -11.23 7.36 -1.63
C ASP A 481 -10.78 8.27 -2.81
N THR A 482 -10.83 9.58 -2.56
CA THR A 482 -10.54 10.70 -3.50
C THR A 482 -9.25 10.62 -4.33
N LEU A 483 -8.31 9.75 -3.98
CA LEU A 483 -7.01 9.65 -4.69
C LEU A 483 -7.12 9.09 -6.10
N THR A 484 -8.18 8.34 -6.40
CA THR A 484 -8.45 7.81 -7.73
C THR A 484 -9.13 8.87 -8.61
N ASP A 485 -10.17 9.52 -8.08
CA ASP A 485 -10.92 10.58 -8.78
C ASP A 485 -10.04 11.75 -9.20
N VAL A 486 -9.14 12.21 -8.33
CA VAL A 486 -8.20 13.29 -8.65
C VAL A 486 -7.29 12.94 -9.83
N LYS A 487 -6.87 11.67 -9.96
CA LYS A 487 -6.07 11.22 -11.12
C LYS A 487 -6.91 11.14 -12.39
N TYR A 488 -8.14 10.63 -12.30
CA TYR A 488 -9.05 10.55 -13.44
C TYR A 488 -9.46 11.95 -13.93
N LEU A 489 -9.65 12.92 -13.03
CA LEU A 489 -9.83 14.33 -13.40
C LEU A 489 -8.61 14.90 -14.13
N GLN A 490 -7.41 14.68 -13.60
CA GLN A 490 -6.16 15.14 -14.23
C GLN A 490 -5.97 14.53 -15.63
N GLN A 491 -6.30 13.25 -15.79
CA GLN A 491 -6.31 12.52 -17.06
C GLN A 491 -7.37 13.04 -18.05
N LEU A 492 -8.56 13.40 -17.54
CA LEU A 492 -9.62 14.04 -18.32
C LEU A 492 -9.21 15.44 -18.81
N GLY A 493 -8.31 16.12 -18.08
CA GLY A 493 -7.75 17.43 -18.41
C GLY A 493 -8.10 18.53 -17.40
N TYR A 494 -8.71 18.20 -16.26
CA TYR A 494 -9.00 19.14 -15.17
C TYR A 494 -8.18 18.80 -13.92
N ASP A 495 -7.38 19.74 -13.43
CA ASP A 495 -6.56 19.52 -12.23
C ASP A 495 -7.16 20.27 -11.02
N PRO A 496 -7.89 19.60 -10.11
CA PRO A 496 -8.47 20.27 -8.95
C PRO A 496 -7.41 20.91 -8.04
N LEU A 497 -6.17 20.40 -8.05
CA LEU A 497 -5.07 20.93 -7.25
C LEU A 497 -4.59 22.32 -7.71
N LYS A 498 -4.99 22.76 -8.92
CA LYS A 498 -4.73 24.11 -9.45
C LYS A 498 -5.85 25.11 -9.15
N ASN A 499 -6.96 24.67 -8.54
CA ASN A 499 -8.07 25.55 -8.20
C ASN A 499 -7.85 26.17 -6.80
N ASN A 500 -7.40 27.42 -6.77
CA ASN A 500 -7.11 28.15 -5.52
C ASN A 500 -8.32 28.32 -4.58
N ASN A 501 -9.54 28.09 -5.05
CA ASN A 501 -10.75 28.13 -4.20
C ASN A 501 -10.95 26.82 -3.42
N ILE A 502 -10.29 25.72 -3.80
CA ILE A 502 -10.36 24.44 -3.08
C ILE A 502 -9.42 24.50 -1.87
N ILE A 503 -10.00 24.63 -0.68
CA ILE A 503 -9.26 24.78 0.59
C ILE A 503 -8.88 23.44 1.24
N GLU A 504 -9.64 22.37 0.96
CA GLU A 504 -9.38 21.02 1.47
C GLU A 504 -9.98 19.95 0.53
N ALA A 505 -9.35 18.78 0.49
CA ALA A 505 -9.97 17.54 0.00
C ALA A 505 -10.38 16.64 1.18
N MET A 506 -11.67 16.35 1.29
CA MET A 506 -12.27 15.47 2.31
C MET A 506 -12.66 14.12 1.72
N ASP A 507 -12.50 13.07 2.52
CA ASP A 507 -12.80 11.69 2.12
C ASP A 507 -13.79 11.06 3.09
N THR A 508 -14.96 10.69 2.57
CA THR A 508 -16.06 10.13 3.35
C THR A 508 -15.73 8.75 3.93
N ALA A 509 -14.88 7.96 3.27
CA ALA A 509 -14.37 6.71 3.83
C ALA A 509 -13.53 6.97 5.08
N LYS A 510 -12.66 7.99 5.06
CA LYS A 510 -11.84 8.42 6.21
C LYS A 510 -12.70 9.03 7.33
N ILE A 511 -13.70 9.82 7.00
CA ILE A 511 -14.66 10.42 7.94
C ILE A 511 -15.44 9.33 8.69
N TYR A 512 -16.06 8.39 7.97
CA TYR A 512 -16.78 7.27 8.56
C TYR A 512 -15.86 6.36 9.38
N GLN A 513 -14.67 6.05 8.85
CA GLN A 513 -13.67 5.27 9.57
C GLN A 513 -13.22 5.94 10.89
N ALA A 514 -13.07 7.27 10.92
CA ALA A 514 -12.76 8.01 12.14
C ALA A 514 -13.89 7.94 13.17
N TRP A 515 -15.14 8.10 12.73
CA TRP A 515 -16.32 8.01 13.57
C TRP A 515 -16.48 6.61 14.20
N ARG A 516 -16.43 5.57 13.37
CA ARG A 516 -16.53 4.15 13.75
C ARG A 516 -15.28 3.58 14.42
N ARG A 517 -14.14 4.29 14.33
CA ARG A 517 -12.82 3.85 14.82
C ARG A 517 -12.35 2.53 14.16
N GLU A 518 -12.73 2.32 12.92
CA GLU A 518 -12.45 1.12 12.12
C GLU A 518 -10.99 1.10 11.61
N LEU A 519 -10.43 -0.10 11.41
CA LEU A 519 -9.04 -0.26 10.94
C LEU A 519 -8.90 -0.21 9.42
N GLN A 520 -9.97 -0.52 8.70
CA GLN A 520 -10.06 -0.48 7.24
C GLN A 520 -11.12 0.55 6.83
N PRO A 521 -11.03 1.15 5.64
CA PRO A 521 -12.13 1.92 5.07
C PRO A 521 -13.32 1.01 4.81
N THR A 522 -14.52 1.55 4.98
CA THR A 522 -15.78 0.86 4.65
C THR A 522 -16.35 1.45 3.36
N SER A 523 -16.67 0.61 2.38
CA SER A 523 -17.18 1.00 1.06
C SER A 523 -18.53 1.72 1.12
N LEU A 524 -18.75 2.69 0.23
CA LEU A 524 -19.94 3.54 0.13
C LEU A 524 -21.27 2.79 0.36
N GLY A 525 -21.56 1.74 -0.42
CA GLY A 525 -22.79 0.94 -0.30
C GLY A 525 -23.01 0.29 1.07
N ARG A 526 -21.94 -0.05 1.81
CA ARG A 526 -22.02 -0.57 3.19
C ARG A 526 -22.35 0.53 4.20
N ILE A 527 -21.92 1.77 3.94
CA ILE A 527 -22.25 2.92 4.79
C ILE A 527 -23.70 3.34 4.56
N LEU A 528 -24.15 3.37 3.30
CA LEU A 528 -25.55 3.63 2.94
C LEU A 528 -26.49 2.64 3.66
N LEU A 529 -26.20 1.34 3.55
CA LEU A 529 -26.95 0.28 4.25
C LEU A 529 -26.95 0.47 5.78
N TYR A 530 -25.85 0.95 6.38
CA TYR A 530 -25.77 1.19 7.82
C TYR A 530 -26.69 2.33 8.29
N PHE A 531 -26.89 3.35 7.46
CA PHE A 531 -27.79 4.49 7.74
C PHE A 531 -29.22 4.30 7.18
N ASP A 532 -29.56 3.09 6.72
CA ASP A 532 -30.83 2.78 6.03
C ASP A 532 -31.12 3.70 4.83
N ILE A 533 -30.05 4.13 4.14
CA ILE A 533 -30.13 4.93 2.91
C ILE A 533 -30.12 3.98 1.72
N ILE A 534 -31.13 4.05 0.86
CA ILE A 534 -31.25 3.15 -0.29
C ILE A 534 -30.30 3.61 -1.40
N GLY A 535 -29.17 2.91 -1.51
CA GLY A 535 -28.17 3.06 -2.59
C GLY A 535 -28.61 2.39 -3.89
N TRP A 536 -29.54 3.01 -4.61
CA TRP A 536 -29.97 2.56 -5.93
C TRP A 536 -28.87 2.77 -6.96
N LYS A 537 -28.59 1.74 -7.77
CA LYS A 537 -27.72 1.83 -8.96
C LYS A 537 -26.36 2.51 -8.65
N LEU A 538 -25.67 1.98 -7.64
CA LEU A 538 -24.23 2.20 -7.43
C LEU A 538 -23.47 1.82 -8.71
N HIS A 539 -22.28 2.38 -8.93
CA HIS A 539 -21.57 2.35 -10.22
C HIS A 539 -22.31 3.15 -11.30
N ASN A 540 -22.92 4.25 -10.86
CA ASN A 540 -23.32 5.38 -11.68
C ASN A 540 -22.69 6.59 -11.01
N ALA A 541 -21.68 7.20 -11.63
CA ALA A 541 -20.88 8.22 -10.97
C ALA A 541 -21.74 9.37 -10.41
N GLY A 542 -22.81 9.76 -11.12
CA GLY A 542 -23.76 10.77 -10.66
C GLY A 542 -24.49 10.40 -9.36
N ASN A 543 -24.91 9.14 -9.22
CA ASN A 543 -25.50 8.63 -7.99
C ASN A 543 -24.47 8.55 -6.86
N ASP A 544 -23.28 8.01 -7.14
CA ASP A 544 -22.24 7.78 -6.14
C ASP A 544 -21.66 9.09 -5.57
N ALA A 545 -21.56 10.15 -6.40
CA ALA A 545 -21.26 11.50 -5.93
C ALA A 545 -22.34 12.04 -4.97
N VAL A 546 -23.63 11.82 -5.25
CA VAL A 546 -24.73 12.22 -4.35
C VAL A 546 -24.70 11.40 -3.05
N TYR A 547 -24.56 10.09 -3.15
CA TYR A 547 -24.47 9.20 -1.99
C TYR A 547 -23.27 9.52 -1.11
N THR A 548 -22.15 9.96 -1.68
CA THR A 548 -20.99 10.48 -0.95
C THR A 548 -21.38 11.67 -0.06
N VAL A 549 -22.09 12.68 -0.60
CA VAL A 549 -22.59 13.81 0.20
C VAL A 549 -23.56 13.33 1.29
N GLN A 550 -24.50 12.43 0.94
CA GLN A 550 -25.46 11.89 1.91
C GLN A 550 -24.79 11.13 3.06
N VAL A 551 -23.72 10.37 2.79
CA VAL A 551 -22.93 9.66 3.81
C VAL A 551 -22.17 10.62 4.73
N MET A 552 -21.61 11.71 4.19
CA MET A 552 -21.01 12.76 5.01
C MET A 552 -22.05 13.38 5.96
N LEU A 553 -23.22 13.76 5.44
CA LEU A 553 -24.31 14.32 6.23
C LEU A 553 -24.79 13.34 7.31
N ALA A 554 -25.06 12.10 6.94
CA ALA A 554 -25.52 11.06 7.87
C ALA A 554 -24.50 10.80 8.99
N THR A 555 -23.21 10.72 8.67
CA THR A 555 -22.15 10.51 9.66
C THR A 555 -22.03 11.67 10.65
N CYS A 556 -21.98 12.91 10.14
CA CYS A 556 -21.83 14.11 10.98
C CYS A 556 -23.08 14.38 11.83
N VAL A 557 -24.28 14.24 11.26
CA VAL A 557 -25.55 14.43 11.99
C VAL A 557 -25.73 13.33 13.05
N ARG A 558 -25.49 12.06 12.70
CA ARG A 558 -25.63 10.96 13.66
C ARG A 558 -24.72 11.15 14.86
N GLU A 559 -23.41 11.43 14.66
CA GLU A 559 -22.49 11.67 15.79
C GLU A 559 -22.99 12.81 16.67
N ALA A 560 -23.33 13.95 16.05
CA ALA A 560 -23.80 15.12 16.76
C ALA A 560 -25.08 14.85 17.56
N THR A 561 -26.02 14.02 17.06
CA THR A 561 -27.23 13.63 17.80
C THR A 561 -26.94 12.64 18.93
N ILE A 562 -26.10 11.62 18.72
CA ILE A 562 -25.80 10.61 19.75
C ILE A 562 -24.60 10.99 20.65
N ARG A 563 -24.09 12.22 20.56
CA ARG A 563 -22.86 12.68 21.23
C ARG A 563 -22.95 12.58 22.75
N GLY A 564 -22.09 11.75 23.33
CA GLY A 564 -22.05 11.50 24.78
C GLY A 564 -23.17 10.59 25.31
N SER A 565 -24.02 10.04 24.43
CA SER A 565 -25.04 9.06 24.81
C SER A 565 -24.43 7.73 25.30
N PRO A 566 -25.20 6.91 26.06
CA PRO A 566 -24.85 5.52 26.34
C PRO A 566 -24.66 4.69 25.06
N GLU A 567 -25.52 4.89 24.04
CA GLU A 567 -25.45 4.18 22.76
C GLU A 567 -24.08 4.33 22.08
N LEU A 568 -23.57 5.56 21.99
CA LEU A 568 -22.27 5.86 21.40
C LEU A 568 -21.12 5.25 22.22
N ASN A 569 -21.25 5.21 23.55
CA ASN A 569 -20.25 4.59 24.42
C ASN A 569 -20.26 3.07 24.30
N ASP A 570 -21.43 2.44 24.23
CA ASP A 570 -21.60 1.00 24.03
C ASP A 570 -21.11 0.55 22.66
N MET A 571 -21.35 1.34 21.60
CA MET A 571 -20.80 1.11 20.28
C MET A 571 -19.25 1.13 20.34
N ARG A 572 -18.68 2.22 20.87
CA ARG A 572 -17.22 2.36 21.03
C ARG A 572 -16.59 1.25 21.89
N ALA A 573 -17.32 0.74 22.88
CA ALA A 573 -16.91 -0.39 23.73
C ALA A 573 -16.94 -1.73 22.98
N LYS A 574 -18.01 -2.02 22.22
CA LYS A 574 -18.12 -3.20 21.34
C LYS A 574 -17.01 -3.21 20.28
N ASP A 575 -16.75 -2.07 19.63
CA ASP A 575 -15.68 -1.94 18.64
C ASP A 575 -14.29 -2.14 19.25
N LYS A 576 -14.07 -1.68 20.50
CA LYS A 576 -12.84 -1.94 21.25
C LYS A 576 -12.68 -3.44 21.56
N ALA A 577 -13.70 -4.07 22.16
CA ALA A 577 -13.68 -5.49 22.51
C ALA A 577 -13.46 -6.39 21.28
N THR A 578 -14.07 -6.04 20.14
CA THR A 578 -13.91 -6.78 18.88
C THR A 578 -12.47 -6.72 18.36
N ARG A 579 -11.82 -5.55 18.44
CA ARG A 579 -10.40 -5.39 18.08
C ARG A 579 -9.46 -6.13 19.02
N GLU A 580 -9.75 -6.14 20.32
CA GLU A 580 -8.97 -6.90 21.31
C GLU A 580 -9.10 -8.41 21.10
N ALA A 581 -10.30 -8.90 20.78
CA ALA A 581 -10.54 -10.29 20.42
C ALA A 581 -9.78 -10.70 19.14
N ALA A 582 -9.90 -9.92 18.06
CA ALA A 582 -9.18 -10.19 16.81
C ALA A 582 -7.65 -10.12 16.98
N ALA A 583 -7.13 -9.20 17.81
CA ALA A 583 -5.71 -9.15 18.11
C ALA A 583 -5.22 -10.40 18.88
N ARG A 584 -6.03 -10.88 19.84
CA ARG A 584 -5.74 -12.11 20.58
C ARG A 584 -5.78 -13.35 19.69
N GLU A 585 -6.76 -13.45 18.81
CA GLU A 585 -6.87 -14.56 17.83
C GLU A 585 -5.65 -14.60 16.90
N ASN A 586 -5.26 -13.47 16.31
CA ASN A 586 -4.05 -13.36 15.48
C ASN A 586 -2.76 -13.71 16.25
N ALA A 587 -2.67 -13.37 17.54
CA ALA A 587 -1.53 -13.73 18.37
C ALA A 587 -1.47 -15.24 18.67
N VAL A 588 -2.62 -15.86 18.96
CA VAL A 588 -2.73 -17.32 19.15
C VAL A 588 -2.44 -18.07 17.85
N GLN A 589 -2.91 -17.57 16.71
CA GLN A 589 -2.67 -18.21 15.41
C GLN A 589 -1.17 -18.21 15.06
N ARG A 590 -0.47 -17.08 15.26
CA ARG A 590 1.00 -17.03 15.08
C ARG A 590 1.73 -17.95 16.05
N ALA A 591 1.34 -17.99 17.32
CA ALA A 591 1.96 -18.90 18.28
C ALA A 591 1.74 -20.39 17.94
N LYS A 592 0.67 -20.73 17.21
CA LYS A 592 0.47 -22.07 16.64
C LYS A 592 1.33 -22.31 15.41
N GLU A 593 1.35 -21.37 14.46
CA GLU A 593 2.21 -21.46 13.26
C GLU A 593 3.70 -21.58 13.63
N ASP A 594 4.14 -20.82 14.64
CA ASP A 594 5.48 -20.89 15.22
C ASP A 594 5.75 -22.23 15.95
N ALA A 595 4.72 -22.91 16.48
CA ALA A 595 4.86 -24.19 17.18
C ALA A 595 4.73 -25.41 16.25
N ASP A 596 3.86 -25.36 15.24
CA ASP A 596 3.68 -26.40 14.22
C ASP A 596 4.97 -26.59 13.40
N GLY A 597 5.78 -25.53 13.25
CA GLY A 597 7.13 -25.59 12.68
C GLY A 597 8.13 -26.41 13.50
N TRP A 598 7.80 -26.79 14.73
CA TRP A 598 8.58 -27.62 15.66
C TRP A 598 7.76 -28.84 16.16
N SER A 599 6.90 -29.41 15.31
CA SER A 599 6.01 -30.52 15.70
C SER A 599 6.78 -31.75 16.21
N ASP A 600 6.18 -32.50 17.14
CA ASP A 600 6.72 -33.68 17.84
C ASP A 600 7.21 -34.86 16.95
N ASN A 601 7.15 -34.74 15.63
CA ASN A 601 7.63 -35.72 14.66
C ASN A 601 9.17 -35.82 14.56
N GLU A 602 9.94 -34.93 15.22
CA GLU A 602 11.41 -35.04 15.29
C GLU A 602 11.88 -36.42 15.79
N ALA A 603 11.10 -37.09 16.64
CA ALA A 603 11.41 -38.41 17.17
C ALA A 603 11.10 -39.59 16.22
N ALA A 604 10.50 -39.34 15.04
CA ALA A 604 9.96 -40.38 14.15
C ALA A 604 10.67 -40.48 12.78
N GLY A 605 11.65 -39.61 12.49
CA GLY A 605 12.44 -39.65 11.25
C GLY A 605 13.87 -40.11 11.47
N ASP A 606 14.42 -40.92 10.56
CA ASP A 606 15.83 -41.38 10.58
C ASP A 606 16.83 -40.33 10.06
N GLY A 607 16.38 -39.08 9.85
CA GLY A 607 17.14 -38.00 9.21
C GLY A 607 17.13 -38.05 7.67
N GLY A 608 16.61 -39.12 7.06
CA GLY A 608 16.64 -39.33 5.62
C GLY A 608 18.03 -39.62 5.05
N PRO A 609 18.13 -39.99 3.76
CA PRO A 609 19.42 -40.20 3.10
C PRO A 609 20.19 -38.87 2.98
N PRO A 610 21.54 -38.89 3.04
CA PRO A 610 22.35 -37.69 2.85
C PRO A 610 22.05 -37.01 1.52
N VAL A 611 21.61 -35.74 1.56
CA VAL A 611 21.33 -34.96 0.36
C VAL A 611 22.64 -34.71 -0.39
N PRO A 612 22.83 -35.23 -1.62
CA PRO A 612 24.07 -35.03 -2.36
C PRO A 612 24.25 -33.56 -2.72
N LEU A 613 25.50 -33.08 -2.68
CA LEU A 613 25.87 -31.79 -3.25
C LEU A 613 25.75 -31.87 -4.78
N THR A 614 24.58 -31.52 -5.32
CA THR A 614 24.43 -31.17 -6.74
C THR A 614 25.17 -29.84 -6.99
N LEU A 615 26.24 -29.92 -7.78
CA LEU A 615 27.05 -28.80 -8.24
C LEU A 615 26.27 -27.91 -9.23
#